data_AF-A0A9X2VSS7-F1
#
_entry.id   AF-A0A9X2VSS7-F1
#
_cell.length_a   1.000
_cell.length_b   1.000
_cell.length_c   1.000
_cell.angle_alpha   90.00
_cell.angle_beta   90.00
_cell.angle_gamma   90.00
#
_symmetry.space_group_name_H-M   'P 1'
#
loop_
_entity.id
_entity.type
_entity.pdbx_description
1 polymer ?
#
loop_
_entity_poly.entity_id
_entity_poly.type
_entity_poly.pdbx_seq_one_letter_code
_entity_poly.pdbx_strand_id
1 'polypeptide(L)'
;MREIVTRMGMRRWRARRALRSARLLDEVVDTQLPLLAAFSEERRRRSADYLAELVKLAQDYRYFADGWIDAKELDRRGQLAIEQLSRLREDPTARLIND
;
A
#
# COMPACT_ATOMS: atom_id res chain seq x y z
N MET A 1 -12.49 33.91 8.61
CA MET A 1 -12.44 33.54 7.18
C MET A 1 -11.08 32.96 6.74
N ARG A 2 -9.93 33.45 7.25
CA ARG A 2 -8.59 32.91 6.93
C ARG A 2 -8.34 31.45 7.34
N GLU A 3 -8.80 31.01 8.51
CA GLU A 3 -8.55 29.64 9.03
C GLU A 3 -9.20 28.53 8.19
N ILE A 4 -10.38 28.78 7.61
CA ILE A 4 -11.12 27.79 6.80
C ILE A 4 -10.36 27.48 5.50
N VAL A 5 -9.77 28.50 4.87
CA VAL A 5 -8.97 28.35 3.64
C VAL A 5 -7.70 27.54 3.90
N THR A 6 -7.02 27.80 5.02
CA THR A 6 -5.81 27.05 5.42
C THR A 6 -6.11 25.57 5.67
N ARG A 7 -7.23 25.29 6.35
CA ARG A 7 -7.64 23.91 6.68
C ARG A 7 -8.09 23.12 5.45
N MET A 8 -8.80 23.77 4.51
CA MET A 8 -9.16 23.15 3.22
C MET A 8 -7.93 22.88 2.34
N GLY A 9 -7.00 23.84 2.25
CA GLY A 9 -5.75 23.68 1.50
C GLY A 9 -4.92 22.51 2.02
N MET A 10 -4.82 22.38 3.34
CA MET A 10 -4.12 21.27 4.00
C MET A 10 -4.82 19.92 3.74
N ARG A 11 -6.15 19.85 3.84
CA ARG A 11 -6.91 18.62 3.52
C ARG A 11 -6.69 18.18 2.07
N ARG A 12 -6.73 19.12 1.12
CA ARG A 12 -6.51 18.84 -0.32
C ARG A 12 -5.06 18.43 -0.62
N TRP A 13 -4.09 18.94 0.13
CA TRP A 13 -2.69 18.49 0.03
C TRP A 13 -2.52 17.08 0.58
N ARG A 14 -3.12 16.76 1.74
CA ARG A 14 -3.07 15.41 2.33
C ARG A 14 -3.70 14.36 1.43
N ALA A 15 -4.87 14.66 0.85
CA ALA A 15 -5.53 13.78 -0.12
C ALA A 15 -4.64 13.51 -1.34
N ARG A 16 -4.07 14.57 -1.95
CA ARG A 16 -3.11 14.41 -3.06
C ARG A 16 -1.89 13.59 -2.68
N ARG A 17 -1.36 13.77 -1.48
CA ARG A 17 -0.23 12.97 -0.98
C ARG A 17 -0.61 11.50 -0.86
N ALA A 18 -1.78 11.19 -0.32
CA ALA A 18 -2.26 9.82 -0.20
C ALA A 18 -2.46 9.15 -1.57
N LEU A 19 -3.03 9.85 -2.55
CA LEU A 19 -3.15 9.32 -3.91
C LEU A 19 -1.79 9.03 -4.56
N ARG A 20 -0.76 9.85 -4.28
CA ARG A 20 0.60 9.54 -4.73
C ARG A 20 1.15 8.29 -4.07
N SER A 21 0.90 8.08 -2.77
CA SER A 21 1.28 6.85 -2.09
C SER A 21 0.58 5.63 -2.69
N ALA A 22 -0.74 5.70 -2.94
CA ALA A 22 -1.48 4.63 -3.60
C ALA A 22 -0.87 4.27 -4.96
N ARG A 23 -0.55 5.29 -5.77
CA ARG A 23 0.06 5.09 -7.09
C ARG A 23 1.42 4.42 -7.03
N LEU A 24 2.28 4.78 -6.07
CA LEU A 24 3.58 4.12 -5.91
C LEU A 24 3.42 2.63 -5.58
N LEU A 25 2.40 2.28 -4.79
CA LEU A 25 2.11 0.88 -4.48
C LEU A 25 1.58 0.14 -5.72
N ASP A 26 0.71 0.76 -6.50
CA ASP A 26 0.23 0.21 -7.77
C ASP A 26 1.40 -0.06 -8.73
N GLU A 27 2.34 0.88 -8.87
CA GLU A 27 3.51 0.73 -9.74
C GLU A 27 4.40 -0.47 -9.34
N VAL A 28 4.56 -0.71 -8.03
CA VAL A 28 5.26 -1.91 -7.52
C VAL A 28 4.49 -3.18 -7.87
N VAL A 29 3.17 -3.19 -7.69
CA VAL A 29 2.32 -4.34 -8.00
C VAL A 29 2.36 -4.65 -9.50
N ASP A 30 2.19 -3.64 -10.35
CA ASP A 30 2.21 -3.78 -11.81
C ASP A 30 3.55 -4.31 -12.32
N THR A 31 4.65 -3.94 -11.66
CA THR A 31 5.99 -4.43 -12.01
C THR A 31 6.20 -5.89 -11.62
N GLN A 32 5.69 -6.31 -10.46
CA GLN A 32 5.94 -7.65 -9.91
C GLN A 32 4.93 -8.69 -10.38
N LEU A 33 3.67 -8.30 -10.65
CA LEU A 33 2.60 -9.22 -11.02
C LEU A 33 2.95 -10.13 -12.21
N PRO A 34 3.59 -9.65 -13.30
CA PRO A 34 3.99 -10.50 -14.41
C PRO A 34 5.04 -11.56 -14.04
N LEU A 35 5.91 -11.28 -13.05
CA LEU A 35 6.98 -12.20 -12.62
C LEU A 35 6.42 -13.47 -11.97
N LEU A 36 5.23 -13.39 -11.37
CA LEU A 36 4.56 -14.52 -10.72
C LEU A 36 4.25 -15.67 -11.68
N ALA A 37 4.11 -15.38 -12.98
CA ALA A 37 3.84 -16.40 -13.99
C ALA A 37 4.98 -17.43 -14.09
N ALA A 38 6.22 -17.00 -13.86
CA ALA A 38 7.41 -17.85 -13.92
C ALA A 38 7.70 -18.61 -12.61
N PHE A 39 6.96 -18.31 -11.53
CA PHE A 39 7.21 -18.94 -10.23
C PHE A 39 6.54 -20.32 -10.11
N SER A 40 7.15 -21.18 -9.29
CA SER A 40 6.50 -22.38 -8.77
C SER A 40 5.23 -22.00 -7.99
N GLU A 41 4.28 -22.91 -7.86
CA GLU A 41 2.97 -22.60 -7.24
C GLU A 41 3.10 -22.05 -5.82
N GLU A 42 3.97 -22.65 -5.00
CA GLU A 42 4.17 -22.22 -3.61
C GLU A 42 4.75 -20.80 -3.53
N ARG A 43 5.75 -20.52 -4.37
CA ARG A 43 6.37 -19.19 -4.46
C ARG A 43 5.40 -18.16 -5.03
N ARG A 44 4.62 -18.54 -6.03
CA ARG A 44 3.57 -17.71 -6.62
C ARG A 44 2.53 -17.31 -5.58
N ARG A 45 2.08 -18.24 -4.75
CA ARG A 45 1.10 -17.98 -3.68
C ARG A 45 1.63 -16.95 -2.68
N ARG A 46 2.85 -17.16 -2.16
CA ARG A 46 3.48 -16.23 -1.21
C ARG A 46 3.72 -14.84 -1.81
N SER A 47 4.18 -14.77 -3.06
CA SER A 47 4.31 -13.48 -3.76
C SER A 47 2.96 -12.82 -4.01
N ALA A 48 1.91 -13.58 -4.32
CA ALA A 48 0.56 -13.06 -4.48
C ALA A 48 0.01 -12.49 -3.17
N ASP A 49 0.24 -13.16 -2.03
CA ASP A 49 -0.16 -12.66 -0.71
C ASP A 49 0.55 -11.33 -0.38
N TYR A 50 1.84 -11.21 -0.71
CA TYR A 50 2.59 -9.97 -0.56
C TYR A 50 2.00 -8.83 -1.41
N LEU A 51 1.74 -9.10 -2.69
CA LEU A 51 1.13 -8.11 -3.59
C LEU A 51 -0.29 -7.72 -3.17
N ALA A 52 -1.07 -8.68 -2.66
CA ALA A 52 -2.42 -8.42 -2.15
C ALA A 52 -2.40 -7.45 -0.97
N GLU A 53 -1.43 -7.56 -0.06
CA GLU A 53 -1.29 -6.60 1.05
C GLU A 53 -0.85 -5.21 0.58
N LEU A 54 -0.01 -5.10 -0.46
CA LEU A 54 0.29 -3.81 -1.10
C LEU A 54 -0.96 -3.17 -1.72
N VAL A 55 -1.78 -3.96 -2.43
CA VAL A 55 -3.03 -3.49 -3.04
C VAL A 55 -4.02 -3.00 -1.99
N LYS A 56 -4.16 -3.74 -0.88
CA LYS A 56 -4.99 -3.32 0.26
C LYS A 56 -4.53 -1.96 0.82
N LEU A 57 -3.24 -1.77 1.03
CA LEU A 57 -2.70 -0.51 1.54
C LEU A 57 -2.91 0.64 0.54
N ALA A 58 -2.75 0.39 -0.77
CA ALA A 58 -3.09 1.38 -1.80
C ALA A 58 -4.56 1.79 -1.73
N GLN A 59 -5.45 0.82 -1.51
CA GLN A 59 -6.88 1.08 -1.35
C GLN A 59 -7.20 1.90 -0.10
N ASP A 60 -6.54 1.64 1.03
CA ASP A 60 -6.70 2.46 2.24
C ASP A 60 -6.26 3.91 2.03
N TYR A 61 -5.20 4.16 1.26
CA TYR A 61 -4.82 5.51 0.87
C TYR A 61 -5.89 6.20 0.01
N ARG A 62 -6.58 5.47 -0.89
CA ARG A 62 -7.70 6.01 -1.67
C ARG A 62 -8.89 6.32 -0.76
N TYR A 63 -9.25 5.42 0.16
CA TYR A 63 -10.29 5.68 1.16
C TYR A 63 -10.01 6.93 2.00
N PHE A 64 -8.76 7.16 2.38
CA PHE A 64 -8.40 8.38 3.08
C PHE A 64 -8.53 9.62 2.18
N ALA A 65 -8.11 9.53 0.92
CA ALA A 65 -8.22 10.64 -0.05
C ALA A 65 -9.68 11.03 -0.32
N ASP A 66 -10.57 10.04 -0.42
CA ASP A 66 -12.01 10.21 -0.59
C ASP A 66 -12.73 10.59 0.72
N GLY A 67 -12.02 10.52 1.85
CA GLY A 67 -12.52 10.90 3.18
C GLY A 67 -13.40 9.84 3.85
N TRP A 68 -13.35 8.58 3.39
CA TRP A 68 -14.04 7.45 4.00
C TRP A 68 -13.38 6.98 5.30
N ILE A 69 -12.07 7.23 5.43
CA ILE A 69 -11.32 7.03 6.68
C ILE A 69 -10.56 8.30 7.05
N ASP A 70 -10.31 8.50 8.35
CA ASP A 70 -9.50 9.61 8.84
C ASP A 70 -8.01 9.26 8.88
N ALA A 71 -7.20 10.22 9.32
CA ALA A 71 -5.76 10.04 9.39
C ALA A 71 -5.31 9.03 10.46
N LYS A 72 -6.09 8.89 11.54
CA LYS A 72 -5.77 7.96 12.63
C LYS A 72 -6.03 6.53 12.19
N GLU A 73 -7.12 6.31 11.47
CA GLU A 73 -7.46 5.02 10.90
C GLU A 73 -6.49 4.63 9.77
N LEU A 74 -6.10 5.59 8.92
CA LEU A 74 -5.05 5.35 7.93
C LEU A 74 -3.73 4.93 8.58
N ASP A 75 -3.31 5.61 9.66
CA ASP A 75 -2.09 5.25 10.39
C ASP A 75 -2.19 3.83 10.99
N ARG A 76 -3.30 3.53 11.66
CA ARG A 76 -3.55 2.19 12.23
C ARG A 76 -3.48 1.09 11.17
N ARG A 77 -4.17 1.27 10.03
CA ARG A 77 -4.15 0.29 8.92
C ARG A 77 -2.78 0.21 8.27
N GLY A 78 -2.09 1.33 8.14
CA GLY A 78 -0.71 1.39 7.66
C GLY A 78 0.24 0.56 8.51
N GLN A 79 0.20 0.72 9.84
CA GLN A 79 1.03 -0.10 10.76
C GLN A 79 0.72 -1.59 10.61
N LEU A 80 -0.57 -1.97 10.57
CA LEU A 80 -0.97 -3.36 10.35
C LEU A 80 -0.45 -3.91 9.02
N ALA A 81 -0.51 -3.13 7.95
CA ALA A 81 0.03 -3.54 6.64
C ALA A 81 1.54 -3.78 6.71
N ILE A 82 2.30 -2.87 7.36
CA ILE A 82 3.75 -3.02 7.55
C ILE A 82 4.09 -4.28 8.36
N GLU A 83 3.34 -4.56 9.42
CA GLU A 83 3.50 -5.80 10.19
C GLU A 83 3.28 -7.05 9.32
N GLN A 84 2.20 -7.08 8.52
CA GLN A 84 1.94 -8.23 7.64
C GLN A 84 3.00 -8.40 6.56
N LEU A 85 3.41 -7.31 5.92
CA LEU A 85 4.47 -7.33 4.90
C LEU A 85 5.80 -7.80 5.50
N SER A 86 6.09 -7.45 6.75
CA SER A 86 7.29 -7.91 7.46
C SER A 86 7.24 -9.41 7.70
N ARG A 87 6.10 -9.93 8.18
CA ARG A 87 5.89 -11.38 8.37
C ARG A 87 6.02 -12.15 7.05
N LEU A 88 5.45 -11.64 5.96
CA LEU A 88 5.55 -12.28 4.64
C LEU A 88 6.98 -12.26 4.08
N ARG A 89 7.82 -11.30 4.50
CA ARG A 89 9.22 -11.18 4.08
C ARG A 89 10.18 -12.05 4.89
N GLU A 90 9.86 -12.31 6.16
CA GLU A 90 10.66 -13.16 7.05
C GLU A 90 10.56 -14.66 6.72
N ASP A 91 9.63 -15.06 5.83
CA ASP A 91 9.61 -16.39 5.25
C ASP A 91 10.89 -16.63 4.39
N PRO A 92 11.78 -17.58 4.76
CA PRO A 92 13.12 -17.74 4.21
C PRO A 92 13.21 -17.94 2.69
N THR A 93 12.12 -18.28 2.01
CA THR A 93 12.07 -18.45 0.55
C THR A 93 11.63 -17.19 -0.21
N ALA A 94 11.25 -16.11 0.48
CA ALA A 94 10.96 -14.79 -0.10
C ALA A 94 12.21 -13.97 -0.45
N ARG A 95 13.41 -14.41 -0.01
CA ARG A 95 14.69 -13.73 -0.30
C ARG A 95 15.05 -13.63 -1.78
N LEU A 96 14.41 -14.39 -2.65
CA LEU A 96 14.70 -14.41 -4.09
C LEU A 96 13.98 -13.30 -4.89
N ILE A 97 13.39 -12.29 -4.24
CA ILE A 97 12.81 -11.11 -4.93
C ILE A 97 13.92 -10.16 -5.45
N ASN A 98 15.18 -10.35 -5.03
CA ASN A 98 16.30 -9.46 -5.35
C ASN A 98 17.47 -10.11 -6.11
N ASP A 99 17.35 -11.36 -6.59
CA ASP A 99 18.37 -11.98 -7.46
C ASP A 99 17.82 -12.23 -8.87
#